data_AF-A0A9E1NJP1-F1
#
_entry.id   AF-A0A9E1NJP1-F1
#
_cell.length_a   1.000
_cell.length_b   1.000
_cell.length_c   1.000
_cell.angle_alpha   90.00
_cell.angle_beta   90.00
_cell.angle_gamma   90.00
#
_symmetry.space_group_name_H-M   'P 1'
#
loop_
_entity.id
_entity.type
_entity.pdbx_description
1 polymer ?
#
loop_
_entity_poly.entity_id
_entity_poly.type
_entity_poly.pdbx_seq_one_letter_code
_entity_poly.pdbx_strand_id
1 'polypeptide(L)' 'MLGKNLHKYWNRIINTMHEGLIVIAADGTIVMANQSFELLTGYTSSDIIGKSCTMLECDACELAIKSEKLQ' A
#
# COMPACT_ATOMS: atom_id res chain seq x y z
N MET A 1 -23.85 9.63 7.30
CA MET A 1 -23.68 10.14 5.91
C MET A 1 -22.21 10.36 5.50
N LEU A 2 -21.20 10.10 6.35
CA LEU A 2 -19.77 10.26 6.00
C LEU A 2 -19.17 9.16 5.10
N GLY A 3 -19.72 7.94 5.12
CA GLY A 3 -19.09 6.79 4.45
C GLY A 3 -19.19 6.74 2.92
N LYS A 4 -20.14 7.44 2.29
CA LYS A 4 -20.40 7.29 0.84
C LYS A 4 -19.56 8.19 -0.08
N ASN A 5 -18.87 9.20 0.47
CA ASN A 5 -18.09 10.14 -0.35
C ASN A 5 -16.57 9.95 -0.24
N LEU A 6 -16.08 9.17 0.74
CA LEU A 6 -14.63 8.98 0.94
C LEU A 6 -13.96 8.34 -0.28
N HIS A 7 -14.63 7.39 -0.93
CA HIS A 7 -14.15 6.75 -2.16
C HIS A 7 -13.78 7.77 -3.24
N LYS A 8 -14.55 8.87 -3.38
CA LYS A 8 -14.32 9.91 -4.38
C LYS A 8 -13.02 10.69 -4.12
N TYR A 9 -12.65 10.85 -2.85
CA TYR A 9 -11.48 11.65 -2.45
C TYR A 9 -10.26 10.81 -2.11
N TRP A 10 -10.42 9.49 -1.98
CA TRP A 10 -9.37 8.55 -1.55
C TRP A 10 -8.04 8.78 -2.25
N ASN A 11 -8.02 8.73 -3.59
CA ASN A 11 -6.80 8.94 -4.37
C ASN A 11 -6.15 10.30 -4.12
N ARG A 12 -6.92 11.36 -3.90
CA ARG A 12 -6.34 12.69 -3.61
C ARG A 12 -5.73 12.70 -2.21
N ILE A 13 -6.43 12.17 -1.23
CA ILE A 13 -6.00 12.16 0.17
C ILE A 13 -4.66 11.43 0.30
N ILE A 14 -4.57 10.20 -0.20
CA ILE A 14 -3.35 9.38 -0.07
C ILE A 14 -2.16 9.96 -0.84
N ASN A 15 -2.39 10.66 -1.95
CA ASN A 15 -1.31 11.24 -2.77
C ASN A 15 -0.88 12.64 -2.28
N THR A 16 -1.61 13.24 -1.34
CA THR A 16 -1.16 14.46 -0.63
C THR A 16 -0.31 14.16 0.61
N MET A 17 -0.19 12.88 1.00
CA MET A 17 0.66 12.47 2.11
C MET A 17 2.14 12.55 1.71
N HIS A 18 3.00 12.97 2.63
CA HIS A 18 4.45 12.93 2.41
C HIS A 18 5.05 11.54 2.67
N GLU A 19 4.32 10.67 3.37
CA GLU A 19 4.73 9.30 3.65
C GLU A 19 4.35 8.36 2.50
N GLY A 20 5.23 7.38 2.25
CA GLY A 20 4.94 6.29 1.33
C GLY A 20 3.86 5.37 1.91
N LEU A 21 2.82 5.12 1.12
CA LEU A 21 1.72 4.24 1.49
C LEU A 21 1.56 3.15 0.43
N ILE A 22 1.55 1.90 0.89
CA ILE A 22 1.10 0.75 0.11
C ILE A 22 -0.09 0.09 0.79
N VAL A 23 -0.95 -0.53 -0.01
CA VAL A 23 -2.01 -1.42 0.48
C VAL A 23 -1.69 -2.82 -0.03
N ILE A 24 -1.79 -3.81 0.85
CA ILE A 24 -1.59 -5.22 0.51
C ILE A 24 -2.90 -5.99 0.73
N ALA A 25 -3.11 -7.03 -0.05
CA ALA A 25 -4.13 -8.04 0.19
C ALA A 25 -3.67 -9.00 1.29
N ALA A 26 -4.58 -9.86 1.74
CA ALA A 26 -4.33 -10.80 2.85
C ALA A 26 -3.21 -11.82 2.59
N ASP A 27 -2.96 -12.12 1.32
CA ASP A 27 -1.85 -12.99 0.89
C ASP A 27 -0.52 -12.23 0.75
N GLY A 28 -0.49 -10.94 1.07
CA GLY A 28 0.68 -10.07 0.92
C GLY A 28 0.84 -9.46 -0.47
N THR A 29 -0.10 -9.66 -1.39
CA THR A 29 -0.03 -9.06 -2.73
C THR A 29 -0.24 -7.54 -2.65
N ILE A 30 0.66 -6.75 -3.23
CA ILE A 30 0.50 -5.29 -3.28
C ILE A 30 -0.63 -4.94 -4.26
N VAL A 31 -1.62 -4.18 -3.79
CA VAL A 31 -2.79 -3.74 -4.58
C VAL A 31 -2.83 -2.24 -4.84
N MET A 32 -2.03 -1.45 -4.14
CA MET A 32 -1.94 -0.01 -4.33
C MET A 32 -0.59 0.52 -3.81
N ALA A 33 -0.05 1.53 -4.48
CA ALA A 33 1.01 2.39 -3.96
C ALA A 33 0.64 3.86 -4.24
N ASN A 34 0.93 4.77 -3.30
CA ASN A 34 0.76 6.21 -3.52
C ASN A 34 1.99 6.82 -4.21
N GLN A 35 1.84 8.05 -4.70
CA GLN A 35 2.90 8.79 -5.39
C GLN A 35 4.14 8.99 -4.50
N SER A 36 3.96 9.21 -3.21
CA SER A 36 5.09 9.42 -2.29
C SER A 36 5.93 8.16 -2.10
N PHE A 37 5.32 6.97 -2.12
CA PHE A 37 6.05 5.71 -2.14
C PHE A 37 6.95 5.63 -3.39
N GLU A 38 6.41 5.97 -4.56
CA GLU A 38 7.18 5.94 -5.80
C GLU A 38 8.36 6.91 -5.75
N LEU A 39 8.14 8.14 -5.27
CA LEU A 39 9.18 9.16 -5.16
C LEU A 39 10.28 8.78 -4.17
N LEU A 40 9.92 8.18 -3.03
CA LEU A 40 10.87 7.83 -1.97
C LEU A 40 11.71 6.59 -2.31
N THR A 41 11.13 5.63 -3.02
CA THR A 41 11.76 4.32 -3.27
C THR A 41 12.33 4.18 -4.68
N GLY A 42 11.82 4.94 -5.65
CA GLY A 42 12.15 4.83 -7.06
C GLY A 42 11.38 3.74 -7.82
N TYR A 43 10.52 2.95 -7.14
CA TYR A 43 9.62 2.02 -7.81
C TYR A 43 8.40 2.74 -8.36
N THR A 44 7.95 2.36 -9.55
CA THR A 44 6.62 2.77 -10.04
C THR A 44 5.55 1.81 -9.53
N SER A 45 4.30 2.25 -9.45
CA SER A 45 3.14 1.38 -9.22
C SER A 45 3.15 0.18 -10.18
N SER A 46 3.46 0.39 -11.47
CA SER A 46 3.55 -0.70 -12.46
C SER A 46 4.64 -1.74 -12.14
N ASP A 47 5.67 -1.36 -11.39
CA ASP A 47 6.75 -2.30 -11.03
C ASP A 47 6.34 -3.24 -9.90
N ILE A 48 5.39 -2.86 -9.04
CA ILE A 48 5.14 -3.56 -7.78
C ILE A 48 3.72 -4.09 -7.61
N ILE A 49 2.72 -3.51 -8.30
CA ILE A 49 1.33 -3.97 -8.19
C ILE A 49 1.21 -5.42 -8.68
N GLY A 50 0.52 -6.25 -7.91
CA GLY A 50 0.36 -7.68 -8.19
C GLY A 50 1.54 -8.54 -7.74
N LYS A 51 2.60 -7.97 -7.17
CA LYS A 51 3.73 -8.72 -6.61
C LYS A 51 3.59 -8.88 -5.09
N SER A 52 4.29 -9.88 -4.55
CA SER A 52 4.41 -10.07 -3.10
C SER A 52 5.14 -8.89 -2.47
N CYS A 53 4.59 -8.35 -1.39
CA CYS A 53 5.18 -7.21 -0.70
C CYS A 53 6.53 -7.53 -0.03
N THR A 54 6.84 -8.82 0.17
CA THR A 54 8.16 -9.30 0.63
C THR A 54 9.31 -8.90 -0.30
N MET A 55 9.05 -8.57 -1.57
CA MET A 55 10.07 -8.08 -2.50
C MET A 55 10.70 -6.75 -2.07
N LEU A 56 10.04 -6.00 -1.19
CA LEU A 56 10.54 -4.74 -0.66
C LEU A 56 11.58 -4.94 0.45
N GLU A 57 11.81 -6.19 0.87
CA GLU A 57 12.81 -6.57 1.88
C GLU A 57 12.70 -5.75 3.19
N CYS A 58 11.47 -5.45 3.61
CA CYS A 58 11.19 -4.72 4.85
C CYS A 58 10.51 -5.60 5.91
N ASP A 59 10.74 -5.26 7.17
CA ASP A 59 10.14 -5.92 8.34
C ASP A 59 8.62 -5.70 8.42
N ALA A 60 8.14 -4.53 8.00
CA ALA A 60 6.72 -4.18 8.00
C ALA A 60 5.85 -5.19 7.22
N CYS A 61 6.33 -5.68 6.08
CA CYS A 61 5.59 -6.66 5.27
C CYS A 61 5.45 -8.01 5.95
N GLU A 62 6.53 -8.49 6.57
CA GLU A 62 6.48 -9.75 7.30
C GLU A 62 5.51 -9.67 8.47
N LEU A 63 5.51 -8.54 9.20
CA LEU A 63 4.61 -8.32 10.32
C LEU A 63 3.15 -8.26 9.88
N ALA A 64 2.85 -7.57 8.78
CA ALA A 64 1.51 -7.45 8.25
C ALA A 64 0.92 -8.79 7.78
N ILE A 65 1.72 -9.64 7.12
CA ILE A 65 1.28 -10.98 6.69
C ILE A 65 1.09 -11.93 7.88
N LYS A 66 1.92 -11.80 8.93
CA LYS A 66 1.84 -12.66 10.12
C LYS A 66 0.67 -12.27 11.03
N SER A 67 0.33 -10.98 11.14
CA SER A 67 -0.74 -10.50 12.01
C SER A 67 -2.13 -10.93 11.54
N GLU A 68 -2.37 -11.04 10.23
CA GLU A 68 -3.64 -11.54 9.68
C GLU A 68 -3.82 -13.05 9.86
N LYS A 69 -2.73 -13.84 9.92
CA LYS A 69 -2.81 -15.30 10.18
C LYS A 69 -3.16 -15.66 11.63
N LEU A 70 -3.19 -14.67 12.52
CA LEU A 70 -3.50 -14.80 13.95
C LEU A 70 -4.94 -14.38 14.29
N GLN A 71 -5.75 -14.01 13.29
CA GLN A 71 -7.20 -13.80 13.40
C GLN A 71 -7.96 -14.98 12.80
#